data_AF-A0A4S8L9H7-F1
#
_entry.id   AF-A0A4S8L9H7-F1
#
_cell.length_a   1.000
_cell.length_b   1.000
_cell.length_c   1.000
_cell.angle_alpha   90.00
_cell.angle_beta   90.00
_cell.angle_gamma   90.00
#
_symmetry.space_group_name_H-M   'P 1'
#
loop_
_entity.id
_entity.type
_entity.pdbx_description
1 polymer ?
#
loop_
_entity_poly.entity_id
_entity_poly.type
_entity_poly.pdbx_seq_one_letter_code
_entity_poly.pdbx_strand_id
1 'polypeptide(L)'
;LGAAAASVVNYASLAAALYASEAYTHQPYHTSALSGMAWVNELIYGHPRRIYTELGVRLHVFICLVITLRQLGYTDSQNGVTVEEQLAIFLYM
;
A
#
# COMPACT_ATOMS: atom_id res chain seq x y z
N LEU A 1 -21.22 -40.57 -18.24
CA LEU A 1 -20.78 -39.27 -18.83
C LEU A 1 -21.25 -38.03 -18.05
N GLY A 2 -22.26 -38.10 -17.16
CA GLY A 2 -22.78 -36.91 -16.44
C GLY A 2 -21.98 -36.41 -15.22
N ALA A 3 -21.29 -37.29 -14.48
CA ALA A 3 -20.60 -36.91 -13.24
C ALA A 3 -19.33 -36.06 -13.47
N ALA A 4 -18.57 -36.34 -14.54
CA ALA A 4 -17.39 -35.56 -14.90
C ALA A 4 -17.77 -34.11 -15.29
N ALA A 5 -18.82 -33.94 -16.09
CA ALA A 5 -19.32 -32.63 -16.47
C ALA A 5 -19.79 -31.80 -15.26
N ALA A 6 -20.49 -32.42 -14.30
CA ALA A 6 -20.91 -31.75 -13.08
C ALA A 6 -19.74 -31.27 -12.21
N SER A 7 -18.66 -32.06 -12.12
CA SER A 7 -17.46 -31.67 -11.37
C SER A 7 -16.74 -30.48 -12.01
N VAL A 8 -16.61 -30.44 -13.34
CA VAL A 8 -15.98 -29.32 -14.05
C VAL A 8 -16.76 -28.02 -13.83
N VAL A 9 -18.10 -28.09 -13.89
CA VAL A 9 -18.95 -26.92 -13.62
C VAL A 9 -18.76 -26.41 -12.19
N ASN A 10 -18.63 -27.30 -11.20
CA ASN A 10 -18.42 -26.92 -9.81
C ASN A 10 -17.03 -26.31 -9.55
N TYR A 11 -15.98 -26.81 -10.21
CA TYR A 11 -14.64 -26.21 -10.11
C TYR A 11 -14.60 -24.84 -10.80
N ALA A 12 -15.25 -24.70 -11.95
CA ALA A 12 -15.32 -23.43 -12.66
C ALA A 12 -16.10 -22.37 -11.87
N SER A 13 -17.22 -22.75 -11.23
CA SER A 13 -17.99 -21.82 -10.40
C SER A 13 -17.24 -21.40 -9.13
N LEU A 14 -16.53 -22.33 -8.48
CA LEU A 14 -15.69 -22.03 -7.32
C LEU A 14 -14.54 -21.08 -7.70
N ALA A 15 -13.86 -21.35 -8.82
CA ALA A 15 -12.80 -20.49 -9.32
C ALA A 15 -13.35 -19.09 -9.65
N ALA A 16 -14.48 -19.01 -10.35
CA ALA A 16 -15.13 -17.73 -10.65
C ALA A 16 -15.54 -16.97 -9.38
N ALA A 17 -16.02 -17.65 -8.34
CA ALA A 17 -16.36 -17.04 -7.05
C ALA A 17 -15.13 -16.52 -6.29
N LEU A 18 -14.02 -17.26 -6.31
CA LEU A 18 -12.75 -16.82 -5.71
C LEU A 18 -12.18 -15.61 -6.45
N TYR A 19 -12.12 -15.66 -7.79
CA TYR A 19 -11.70 -14.53 -8.61
C TYR A 19 -12.62 -13.32 -8.45
N ALA A 20 -13.93 -13.54 -8.39
CA ALA A 20 -14.89 -12.48 -8.11
C ALA A 20 -14.65 -11.89 -6.72
N SER A 21 -14.33 -12.69 -5.69
CA SER A 21 -14.04 -12.18 -4.35
C SER A 21 -12.76 -11.34 -4.29
N GLU A 22 -11.69 -11.75 -4.96
CA GLU A 22 -10.46 -10.94 -5.08
C GLU A 22 -10.69 -9.68 -5.90
N ALA A 23 -11.43 -9.77 -7.02
CA ALA A 23 -11.80 -8.61 -7.84
C ALA A 23 -12.75 -7.64 -7.11
N TYR A 24 -13.60 -8.16 -6.22
CA TYR A 24 -14.49 -7.36 -5.37
C TYR A 24 -13.76 -6.77 -4.16
N THR A 25 -12.54 -7.24 -3.88
CA THR A 25 -11.61 -6.59 -2.93
C THR A 25 -10.94 -5.38 -3.61
N HIS A 26 -11.76 -4.56 -4.29
CA HIS A 26 -11.32 -3.31 -4.90
C HIS A 26 -11.20 -2.26 -3.79
N GLN A 27 -10.14 -2.37 -3.00
CA GLN A 27 -9.74 -1.27 -2.13
C GLN A 27 -9.36 -0.08 -3.02
N PRO A 28 -9.91 1.11 -2.77
CA PRO A 28 -9.60 2.28 -3.56
C PRO A 28 -8.09 2.51 -3.58
N TYR A 29 -7.51 2.42 -4.77
CA TYR A 29 -6.07 2.54 -4.97
C TYR A 29 -5.57 4.00 -4.76
N HIS A 30 -6.47 4.97 -4.95
CA HIS A 30 -6.21 6.41 -4.82
C HIS A 30 -7.32 7.13 -4.02
N THR A 31 -7.59 6.72 -2.78
CA THR A 31 -8.24 7.62 -1.81
C THR A 31 -7.22 8.56 -1.18
N SER A 32 -6.27 9.07 -1.96
CA SER A 32 -5.21 9.95 -1.48
C SER A 32 -5.83 11.03 -0.62
N ALA A 33 -5.62 10.94 0.68
CA ALA A 33 -6.15 11.93 1.59
C ALA A 33 -5.66 13.33 1.18
N LEU A 34 -6.48 14.36 1.42
CA LEU A 34 -6.27 15.74 0.97
C LEU A 34 -4.98 16.42 1.50
N SER A 35 -4.11 15.66 2.19
CA SER A 35 -2.81 16.08 2.75
C SER A 35 -1.77 14.99 2.49
N GLY A 36 -0.54 15.39 2.14
CA GLY A 36 0.56 14.45 1.90
C GLY A 36 0.87 13.59 3.11
N MET A 37 0.82 14.12 4.34
CA MET A 37 0.96 13.33 5.56
C MET A 37 -0.10 12.24 5.70
N ALA A 38 -1.34 12.50 5.26
CA ALA A 38 -2.39 11.50 5.32
C ALA A 38 -2.19 10.39 4.26
N TRP A 39 -1.63 10.73 3.08
CA TRP A 39 -1.14 9.72 2.13
C TRP A 39 0.05 8.91 2.69
N VAL A 40 1.00 9.54 3.38
CA VAL A 40 2.10 8.84 4.05
C VAL A 40 1.56 7.85 5.10
N ASN A 41 0.56 8.25 5.88
CA ASN A 41 -0.10 7.36 6.83
C ASN A 41 -0.75 6.16 6.11
N GLU A 42 -1.36 6.34 4.94
CA GLU A 42 -1.86 5.22 4.15
C GLU A 42 -0.76 4.26 3.70
N LEU A 43 0.45 4.75 3.43
CA LEU A 43 1.58 3.88 3.09
C LEU A 43 2.11 3.11 4.30
N ILE A 44 2.18 3.77 5.46
CA ILE A 44 2.70 3.19 6.71
C ILE A 44 1.73 2.14 7.27
N TYR A 45 0.44 2.47 7.33
CA TYR A 45 -0.58 1.62 7.94
C TYR A 45 -1.35 0.74 6.94
N GLY A 46 -1.15 0.96 5.64
CA GLY A 46 -1.78 0.18 4.59
C GLY A 46 -1.04 -1.13 4.29
N HIS A 47 -1.31 -1.68 3.11
CA HIS A 47 -0.73 -2.95 2.69
C HIS A 47 0.80 -2.81 2.50
N PRO A 48 1.66 -3.70 3.05
CA PRO A 48 3.13 -3.59 2.97
C PRO A 48 3.70 -3.56 1.55
N ARG A 49 2.96 -4.10 0.57
CA ARG A 49 3.33 -3.99 -0.85
C ARG A 49 3.20 -2.55 -1.37
N ARG A 50 2.26 -1.76 -0.87
CA ARG A 50 1.97 -0.40 -1.35
C ARG A 50 3.17 0.52 -1.14
N ILE A 51 3.76 0.54 0.05
CA ILE A 51 4.97 1.35 0.31
C ILE A 51 6.16 0.93 -0.55
N TYR A 52 6.30 -0.37 -0.84
CA TYR A 52 7.34 -0.85 -1.75
C TYR A 52 7.09 -0.42 -3.20
N THR A 53 5.84 -0.50 -3.66
CA THR A 53 5.45 -0.07 -5.00
C THR A 53 5.63 1.44 -5.19
N GLU A 54 5.26 2.25 -4.20
CA GLU A 54 5.22 3.72 -4.30
C GLU A 54 6.57 4.38 -3.96
N LEU A 55 7.32 3.84 -2.99
CA LEU A 55 8.58 4.44 -2.51
C LEU A 55 9.83 3.60 -2.81
N GLY A 56 9.67 2.41 -3.41
CA GLY A 56 10.79 1.48 -3.68
C GLY A 56 11.44 0.86 -2.44
N VAL A 57 10.92 1.12 -1.23
CA VAL A 57 11.50 0.67 0.04
C VAL A 57 10.49 -0.12 0.89
N ARG A 58 10.98 -1.03 1.73
CA ARG A 58 10.14 -1.74 2.70
C ARG A 58 9.79 -0.83 3.87
N LEU A 59 8.64 -1.08 4.51
CA LEU A 59 8.14 -0.29 5.66
C LEU A 59 9.18 -0.07 6.77
N HIS A 60 9.85 -1.14 7.21
CA HIS A 60 10.86 -1.03 8.27
C HIS A 60 12.07 -0.18 7.83
N VAL A 61 12.45 -0.22 6.54
CA VAL A 61 13.54 0.60 6.01
C VAL A 61 13.13 2.06 6.01
N PHE A 62 11.91 2.36 5.56
CA PHE A 62 11.35 3.72 5.60
C PHE A 62 11.35 4.28 7.03
N ILE A 63 10.85 3.52 8.01
CA ILE A 63 10.84 3.94 9.42
C ILE A 63 12.27 4.16 9.96
N CYS A 64 13.21 3.25 9.66
CA CYS A 64 14.61 3.42 10.06
C CYS A 64 15.23 4.70 9.46
N LEU A 65 14.93 5.03 8.20
CA LEU A 65 15.39 6.26 7.56
C LEU A 65 14.82 7.49 8.26
N VAL A 66 13.52 7.51 8.57
CA VAL A 66 12.88 8.61 9.33
C VAL A 66 13.57 8.82 10.68
N ILE A 67 13.76 7.74 11.45
CA ILE A 67 14.41 7.81 12.76
C ILE A 67 15.84 8.35 12.62
N THR A 68 16.59 7.86 11.63
CA THR A 68 17.98 8.30 11.37
C THR A 68 18.01 9.79 11.02
N LEU A 69 17.11 10.26 10.17
CA LEU A 69 17.03 11.68 9.81
C LEU A 69 16.70 12.55 11.03
N ARG A 70 15.74 12.15 11.85
CA ARG A 70 15.42 12.86 13.10
C ARG A 70 16.61 12.88 14.07
N GLN A 71 17.37 11.79 14.18
CA GLN A 71 18.60 11.72 14.98
C GLN A 71 19.71 12.64 14.45
N LEU A 72 19.79 12.83 13.14
CA LEU A 72 20.73 13.76 12.50
C LEU A 72 20.29 15.24 12.64
N GLY A 73 19.13 15.50 13.24
CA GLY A 73 18.63 16.86 13.47
C GLY A 73 17.76 17.42 12.34
N TYR A 74 17.32 16.58 11.38
CA TYR A 74 16.30 17.01 10.43
C TYR A 74 14.96 17.20 11.14
N THR A 75 14.35 18.35 10.90
CA THR A 75 13.07 18.75 11.51
C THR A 75 12.01 18.97 10.44
N ASP A 76 10.77 19.05 10.89
CA ASP A 76 9.66 19.41 10.02
C ASP A 76 9.89 20.81 9.40
N SER A 77 9.35 21.01 8.21
CA SER A 77 9.46 22.29 7.48
C SER A 77 8.67 23.38 8.18
N GLN A 78 9.08 24.63 8.01
CA GLN A 78 8.34 25.82 8.48
C GLN A 78 6.91 25.87 7.93
N ASN A 79 6.66 25.23 6.78
CA ASN A 79 5.35 25.16 6.14
C ASN A 79 4.49 23.98 6.62
N GLY A 80 4.92 23.26 7.66
CA GLY A 80 4.16 22.15 8.26
C GLY A 80 4.35 20.78 7.59
N VAL A 81 5.33 20.64 6.68
CA VAL A 81 5.64 19.35 6.03
C VAL A 81 6.55 18.52 6.94
N THR A 82 6.07 17.36 7.38
CA THR A 82 6.80 16.49 8.32
C THR A 82 8.02 15.84 7.68
N VAL A 83 8.99 15.40 8.48
CA VAL A 83 10.15 14.63 7.98
C VAL A 83 9.72 13.37 7.22
N GLU A 84 8.64 12.72 7.67
CA GLU A 84 8.05 11.55 7.01
C GLU A 84 7.53 11.90 5.62
N GLU A 85 6.82 13.02 5.48
CA GLU A 85 6.32 13.51 4.20
C GLU A 85 7.43 13.99 3.28
N GLN A 86 8.43 14.70 3.79
CA GLN A 86 9.61 15.11 3.03
C GLN A 86 10.36 13.89 2.47
N LEU A 87 10.58 12.86 3.31
CA LEU A 87 11.24 11.64 2.89
C LEU A 87 10.40 10.88 1.86
N ALA A 88 9.08 10.80 2.05
CA ALA A 88 8.20 10.15 1.10
C ALA A 88 8.18 10.87 -0.26
N ILE A 89 8.17 12.21 -0.27
CA ILE A 89 8.31 13.01 -1.50
C ILE A 89 9.65 12.74 -2.19
N PHE A 90 10.74 12.64 -1.41
CA PHE A 90 12.08 12.36 -1.94
C PHE A 90 12.18 10.95 -2.57
N LEU A 91 11.50 9.96 -2.00
CA LEU A 91 11.56 8.55 -2.43
C LEU A 91 10.51 8.16 -3.48
N TYR A 92 9.54 9.02 -3.76
CA TYR A 92 8.46 8.73 -4.70
C TYR A 92 9.00 8.47 -6.12
N MET A 93 8.58 7.36 -6.74
CA MET A 93 9.00 6.90 -8.08
C MET A 93 7.90 6.98 -9.14
#